data_AF-A0A2A4TCH3-F1
#
_entry.id   AF-A0A2A4TCH3-F1
#
_cell.length_a   1.000
_cell.length_b   1.000
_cell.length_c   1.000
_cell.angle_alpha   90.00
_cell.angle_beta   90.00
_cell.angle_gamma   90.00
#
_symmetry.space_group_name_H-M   'P 1'
#
loop_
_entity.id
_entity.type
_entity.pdbx_description
1 polymer ?
#
loop_
_entity_poly.entity_id
_entity_poly.type
_entity_poly.pdbx_seq_one_letter_code
_entity_poly.pdbx_strand_id
1 'polypeptide(L)'
;MKIDSAKLKEILVKENYVSTEDMAKAEKYAKDNQSTIADYLFSQDILTKDLLGQAVAESFGVSYSDLNSNQPSQKQILKIPEASASKFRIVLFKEEEKGVVIATDNPKKKLLAEELKKIFKTKKVKITY
;
A
#
# COMPACT_ATOMS: atom_id res chain seq x y z
N MET A 1 6.23 -3.49 -3.78
CA MET A 1 5.61 -4.83 -3.65
C MET A 1 5.49 -5.47 -5.03
N LYS A 2 5.88 -6.75 -5.21
CA LYS A 2 5.37 -7.57 -6.31
C LYS A 2 4.12 -8.25 -5.74
N ILE A 3 2.94 -7.82 -6.16
CA ILE A 3 1.69 -8.49 -5.79
C ILE A 3 1.50 -9.60 -6.82
N ASP A 4 1.40 -10.84 -6.35
CA ASP A 4 1.07 -11.97 -7.22
C ASP A 4 -0.29 -11.74 -7.88
N SER A 5 -0.38 -12.00 -9.19
CA SER A 5 -1.59 -11.76 -9.98
C SER A 5 -2.83 -12.45 -9.40
N ALA A 6 -2.67 -13.65 -8.83
CA ALA A 6 -3.75 -14.38 -8.16
C ALA A 6 -4.26 -13.65 -6.91
N LYS A 7 -3.35 -13.09 -6.11
CA LYS A 7 -3.71 -12.35 -4.90
C LYS A 7 -4.32 -11.00 -5.24
N LEU A 8 -3.82 -10.34 -6.28
CA LEU A 8 -4.39 -9.10 -6.80
C LEU A 8 -5.83 -9.31 -7.27
N LYS A 9 -6.08 -10.39 -8.03
CA LYS A 9 -7.42 -10.78 -8.48
C LYS A 9 -8.36 -11.01 -7.31
N GLU A 10 -7.94 -11.77 -6.31
CA GLU A 10 -8.76 -12.04 -5.13
C GLU A 10 -9.15 -10.74 -4.43
N ILE A 11 -8.19 -9.83 -4.19
CA ILE A 11 -8.44 -8.55 -3.54
C ILE A 11 -9.42 -7.70 -4.35
N LEU A 12 -9.15 -7.48 -5.63
CA LEU A 12 -9.92 -6.54 -6.46
C LEU A 12 -11.36 -7.02 -6.74
N VAL A 13 -11.56 -8.33 -6.91
CA VAL A 13 -12.89 -8.89 -7.14
C VAL A 13 -13.68 -8.99 -5.83
N LYS A 14 -13.05 -9.44 -4.74
CA LYS A 14 -13.72 -9.59 -3.44
C LYS A 14 -14.23 -8.26 -2.89
N GLU A 15 -13.42 -7.22 -3.06
CA GLU A 15 -13.72 -5.87 -2.60
C GLU A 15 -14.54 -5.07 -3.65
N ASN A 16 -14.99 -5.71 -4.74
CA ASN A 16 -15.82 -5.13 -5.81
C ASN A 16 -15.20 -3.92 -6.54
N TYR A 17 -13.87 -3.77 -6.53
CA TYR A 17 -13.17 -2.75 -7.31
C TYR A 17 -13.14 -3.08 -8.80
N VAL A 18 -13.18 -4.36 -9.17
CA VAL A 18 -13.15 -4.82 -10.56
C VAL A 18 -14.14 -5.97 -10.74
N SER A 19 -14.99 -5.86 -11.76
CA SER A 19 -15.93 -6.91 -12.15
C SER A 19 -15.21 -8.18 -12.60
N THR A 20 -15.84 -9.35 -12.40
CA THR A 20 -15.29 -10.64 -12.87
C THR A 20 -15.07 -10.66 -14.38
N GLU A 21 -15.93 -9.98 -15.14
CA GLU A 21 -15.81 -9.84 -16.60
C GLU A 21 -14.57 -9.04 -17.00
N ASP A 22 -14.33 -7.89 -16.38
CA ASP A 22 -13.17 -7.04 -16.67
C ASP A 22 -11.87 -7.67 -16.19
N MET A 23 -11.92 -8.42 -15.08
CA MET A 23 -10.81 -9.24 -14.62
C MET A 23 -10.45 -10.32 -15.65
N ALA A 24 -11.44 -11.00 -16.25
CA ALA A 24 -11.18 -12.00 -17.28
C ALA A 24 -10.56 -11.38 -18.55
N LYS A 25 -11.01 -10.18 -18.96
CA LYS A 25 -10.38 -9.43 -20.06
C LYS A 25 -8.94 -9.05 -19.73
N ALA A 26 -8.68 -8.61 -18.50
CA ALA A 26 -7.35 -8.24 -18.03
C ALA A 26 -6.40 -9.46 -17.99
N GLU A 27 -6.87 -10.62 -17.52
CA GLU A 27 -6.11 -11.86 -17.54
C GLU A 27 -5.74 -12.30 -18.96
N LYS A 28 -6.69 -12.19 -19.90
CA LYS A 28 -6.44 -12.49 -21.32
C LYS A 28 -5.41 -11.52 -21.91
N TYR A 29 -5.61 -10.21 -21.71
CA TYR A 29 -4.69 -9.19 -22.20
C TYR A 29 -3.27 -9.37 -21.66
N ALA A 30 -3.12 -9.64 -20.36
CA ALA A 30 -1.83 -9.90 -19.73
C ALA A 30 -1.10 -11.08 -20.36
N LYS A 31 -1.84 -12.16 -20.69
CA LYS A 31 -1.29 -13.36 -21.33
C LYS A 31 -0.87 -13.10 -22.78
N ASP A 32 -1.70 -12.41 -23.56
CA ASP A 32 -1.45 -12.12 -24.98
C ASP A 32 -0.33 -11.08 -25.19
N ASN A 33 -0.19 -10.10 -24.28
CA ASN A 33 0.72 -8.97 -24.45
C ASN A 33 1.96 -9.02 -23.53
N GLN A 34 2.18 -10.13 -22.81
CA GLN A 34 3.24 -10.26 -21.79
C GLN A 34 3.26 -9.10 -20.79
N SER A 35 2.07 -8.58 -20.47
CA SER A 35 1.87 -7.45 -19.56
C SER A 35 1.27 -7.92 -18.22
N THR A 36 1.01 -6.99 -17.30
CA THR A 36 0.37 -7.30 -16.01
C THR A 36 -1.13 -7.05 -16.08
N ILE A 37 -1.90 -7.76 -15.25
CA ILE A 37 -3.33 -7.50 -15.06
C ILE A 37 -3.55 -6.03 -14.66
N ALA A 38 -2.71 -5.51 -13.77
CA ALA A 38 -2.77 -4.13 -13.33
C ALA A 38 -2.57 -3.13 -14.47
N ASP A 39 -1.63 -3.38 -15.38
CA ASP A 39 -1.38 -2.54 -16.56
C ASP A 39 -2.62 -2.38 -17.43
N TYR A 40 -3.31 -3.48 -17.73
CA TYR A 40 -4.57 -3.43 -18.48
C TYR A 40 -5.63 -2.61 -17.74
N LEU A 41 -5.82 -2.89 -16.45
CA LEU A 41 -6.84 -2.21 -15.65
C LEU A 41 -6.55 -0.70 -15.52
N PHE A 42 -5.28 -0.31 -15.43
CA PHE A 42 -4.88 1.10 -15.47
C PHE A 42 -5.10 1.72 -16.84
N SER A 43 -4.73 1.01 -17.92
CA SER A 43 -4.87 1.51 -19.29
C SER A 43 -6.33 1.67 -19.74
N GLN A 44 -7.26 0.94 -19.12
CA GLN A 44 -8.68 1.03 -19.41
C GLN A 44 -9.42 1.95 -18.42
N ASP A 45 -8.71 2.65 -17.54
CA ASP A 45 -9.27 3.47 -16.46
C ASP A 45 -10.25 2.73 -15.53
N ILE A 46 -10.19 1.39 -15.53
CA ILE A 46 -11.00 0.51 -14.67
C ILE A 46 -10.48 0.55 -13.23
N LEU A 47 -9.15 0.68 -13.08
CA LEU A 47 -8.48 0.78 -11.80
C LEU A 47 -7.58 2.01 -11.82
N THR A 48 -7.45 2.68 -10.68
CA THR A 48 -6.44 3.74 -10.49
C THR A 48 -5.42 3.26 -9.46
N LYS A 49 -4.25 3.90 -9.42
CA LYS A 49 -3.23 3.61 -8.40
C LYS A 49 -3.78 3.82 -6.98
N ASP A 50 -4.67 4.78 -6.81
CA ASP A 50 -5.30 5.07 -5.52
C ASP A 50 -6.28 3.97 -5.11
N LEU A 51 -7.18 3.58 -6.02
CA LEU A 51 -8.11 2.47 -5.79
C LEU A 51 -7.38 1.14 -5.52
N LEU A 52 -6.28 0.89 -6.23
CA LEU A 52 -5.42 -0.25 -5.93
C LEU A 52 -4.86 -0.17 -4.51
N GLY A 53 -4.37 1.00 -4.11
CA GLY A 53 -3.83 1.21 -2.77
C GLY A 53 -4.88 0.98 -1.68
N GLN A 54 -6.09 1.51 -1.89
CA GLN A 54 -7.24 1.31 -1.00
C GLN A 54 -7.61 -0.16 -0.88
N ALA A 55 -7.83 -0.86 -2.00
CA ALA A 55 -8.17 -2.28 -2.01
C ALA A 55 -7.12 -3.14 -1.27
N VAL A 56 -5.83 -2.83 -1.47
CA VAL A 56 -4.75 -3.54 -0.78
C VAL A 56 -4.76 -3.23 0.72
N ALA A 57 -4.97 -1.97 1.11
CA ALA A 57 -5.07 -1.58 2.51
C ALA A 57 -6.19 -2.34 3.24
N GLU A 58 -7.38 -2.39 2.62
CA GLU A 58 -8.54 -3.09 3.15
C GLU A 58 -8.31 -4.60 3.25
N SER A 59 -7.64 -5.21 2.26
CA SER A 59 -7.23 -6.62 2.33
C SER A 59 -6.30 -6.94 3.51
N PHE A 60 -5.52 -5.95 3.96
CA PHE A 60 -4.68 -6.05 5.14
C PHE A 60 -5.42 -5.72 6.44
N GLY A 61 -6.62 -5.14 6.36
CA GLY A 61 -7.38 -4.63 7.50
C GLY A 61 -6.81 -3.34 8.07
N VAL A 62 -6.12 -2.53 7.24
CA VAL A 62 -5.53 -1.25 7.65
C VAL A 62 -6.10 -0.09 6.82
N SER A 63 -5.97 1.13 7.33
CA SER A 63 -6.37 2.32 6.55
C SER A 63 -5.36 2.60 5.44
N TYR A 64 -5.82 3.16 4.32
CA TYR A 64 -4.98 3.67 3.25
C TYR A 64 -4.46 5.09 3.58
N SER A 65 -3.24 5.41 3.18
CA SER A 65 -2.61 6.73 3.33
C SER A 65 -2.15 7.24 1.98
N ASP A 66 -2.92 8.16 1.39
CA ASP A 66 -2.58 8.75 0.10
C ASP A 66 -1.40 9.73 0.22
N LEU A 67 -0.21 9.22 -0.05
CA LEU A 67 1.05 9.97 -0.11
C LEU A 67 1.12 10.90 -1.33
N ASN A 68 0.27 10.71 -2.35
CA ASN A 68 0.26 11.60 -3.51
C ASN A 68 -0.31 12.97 -3.15
N SER A 69 -1.41 13.00 -2.39
CA SER A 69 -2.00 14.25 -1.90
C SER A 69 -1.34 14.76 -0.61
N ASN A 70 -0.77 13.87 0.20
CA ASN A 70 -0.19 14.23 1.50
C ASN A 70 1.28 13.84 1.57
N GLN A 71 2.12 14.59 0.85
CA GLN A 71 3.57 14.37 0.90
C GLN A 71 4.14 14.75 2.27
N PRO A 72 4.97 13.88 2.88
CA PRO A 72 5.59 14.17 4.16
C PRO A 72 6.64 15.27 4.02
N SER A 73 6.65 16.20 4.97
CA SER A 73 7.69 17.23 5.05
C SER A 73 9.07 16.63 5.31
N GLN A 74 10.13 17.36 4.95
CA GLN A 74 11.51 16.94 5.22
C GLN A 74 11.74 16.60 6.71
N LYS A 75 11.13 17.38 7.62
CA LYS A 75 11.18 17.12 9.07
C LYS A 75 10.55 15.79 9.44
N GLN A 76 9.47 15.36 8.77
CA GLN A 76 8.84 14.06 9.02
C GLN A 76 9.69 12.90 8.48
N ILE A 77 10.29 13.08 7.29
CA ILE A 77 11.16 12.06 6.69
C ILE A 77 12.36 11.77 7.61
N LEU A 78 13.00 12.82 8.13
CA LEU A 78 14.18 12.69 9.01
C LEU A 78 13.88 12.06 10.37
N LYS A 79 12.62 11.86 10.75
CA LYS A 79 12.25 11.19 12.01
C LYS A 79 12.43 9.67 11.96
N ILE A 80 12.49 9.09 10.77
CA ILE A 80 12.74 7.67 10.58
C ILE A 80 14.18 7.51 10.06
N PRO A 81 15.04 6.73 10.73
CA PRO A 81 16.38 6.44 10.21
C PRO A 81 16.29 5.81 8.81
N GLU A 82 17.12 6.28 7.88
CA GLU A 82 17.12 5.82 6.49
C GLU A 82 17.23 4.29 6.37
N ALA A 83 18.06 3.65 7.21
CA ALA A 83 18.21 2.21 7.24
C ALA A 83 16.88 1.49 7.52
N SER A 84 16.09 2.00 8.47
CA SER A 84 14.76 1.48 8.78
C SER A 84 13.74 1.84 7.70
N ALA A 85 13.78 3.08 7.19
CA ALA A 85 12.91 3.56 6.12
C ALA A 85 13.02 2.71 4.86
N SER A 86 14.25 2.49 4.39
CA SER A 86 14.55 1.69 3.20
C SER A 86 14.27 0.19 3.40
N LYS A 87 14.66 -0.37 4.56
CA LYS A 87 14.46 -1.79 4.87
C LYS A 87 12.99 -2.15 4.97
N PHE A 88 12.20 -1.34 5.67
CA PHE A 88 10.79 -1.60 5.90
C PHE A 88 9.85 -0.93 4.91
N ARG A 89 10.37 -0.03 4.05
CA ARG A 89 9.59 0.80 3.13
C ARG A 89 8.50 1.53 3.90
N ILE A 90 8.93 2.31 4.87
CA ILE A 90 8.06 3.05 5.79
C ILE A 90 8.32 4.54 5.66
N VAL A 91 7.26 5.32 5.83
CA VAL A 91 7.36 6.78 5.89
C VAL A 91 6.38 7.33 6.92
N LEU A 92 6.78 8.39 7.61
CA LEU A 92 5.92 9.08 8.58
C LEU A 92 4.88 9.90 7.82
N PHE A 93 3.65 9.39 7.77
CA PHE A 93 2.53 10.04 7.08
C PHE A 93 1.99 11.21 7.89
N LYS A 94 1.68 10.97 9.17
CA LYS A 94 1.12 11.97 10.08
C LYS A 94 1.70 11.80 11.47
N GLU A 95 1.90 12.91 12.15
CA GLU A 95 2.29 12.93 13.54
C GLU A 95 1.31 13.79 14.33
N GLU A 96 0.84 13.24 15.45
CA GLU A 96 -0.01 13.92 16.42
C GLU A 96 0.68 13.90 17.79
N GLU A 97 0.12 14.60 18.78
CA GLU A 97 0.71 14.68 20.12
C GLU A 97 0.88 13.30 20.76
N LYS A 98 -0.12 12.43 20.61
CA LYS A 98 -0.16 11.10 21.26
C LYS A 98 0.16 9.92 20.32
N GLY A 99 0.40 10.18 19.03
CA GLY A 99 0.52 9.11 18.06
C GLY A 99 1.20 9.50 16.75
N VAL A 100 1.55 8.47 15.97
CA VAL A 100 2.10 8.60 14.62
C VAL A 100 1.38 7.64 13.69
N VAL A 101 1.19 8.07 12.45
CA VAL A 101 0.69 7.26 11.36
C VAL A 101 1.85 6.98 10.41
N ILE A 102 2.12 5.71 10.18
CA ILE A 102 3.23 5.23 9.34
C ILE A 102 2.66 4.50 8.15
N ALA A 103 2.90 5.02 6.95
CA ALA A 103 2.53 4.38 5.69
C ALA A 103 3.60 3.39 5.25
N THR A 104 3.20 2.26 4.66
CA THR A 104 4.11 1.22 4.19
C THR A 104 3.51 0.36 3.08
N ASP A 105 4.35 -0.12 2.16
CA ASP A 105 3.93 -1.07 1.12
C ASP A 105 3.67 -2.50 1.66
N ASN A 106 3.95 -2.78 2.93
CA ASN A 106 3.65 -4.08 3.53
C ASN A 106 3.39 -4.00 5.06
N PRO A 107 2.12 -3.78 5.48
CA PRO A 107 1.73 -3.66 6.88
C PRO A 107 2.01 -4.91 7.73
N LYS A 108 2.10 -6.09 7.11
CA LYS A 108 2.34 -7.38 7.80
C LYS A 108 3.80 -7.83 7.77
N LYS A 109 4.73 -6.94 7.41
CA LYS A 109 6.15 -7.26 7.36
C LYS A 109 6.67 -7.65 8.75
N LYS A 110 7.38 -8.79 8.83
CA LYS A 110 7.97 -9.27 10.10
C LYS A 110 8.90 -8.20 10.70
N LEU A 111 8.87 -8.05 12.02
CA LEU A 111 9.66 -7.08 12.79
C LEU A 111 9.32 -5.60 12.58
N LEU A 112 8.39 -5.25 11.67
CA LEU A 112 7.99 -3.87 11.42
C LEU A 112 7.50 -3.17 12.69
N ALA A 113 6.53 -3.78 13.38
CA ALA A 113 5.94 -3.19 14.58
C ALA A 113 6.97 -3.01 15.72
N GLU A 114 7.94 -3.92 15.83
CA GLU A 114 9.00 -3.84 16.84
C GLU A 114 9.98 -2.71 16.53
N GLU A 115 10.37 -2.56 15.27
CA GLU A 115 11.24 -1.46 14.83
C GLU A 115 10.56 -0.11 14.99
N LEU A 116 9.27 0.01 14.65
CA LEU A 116 8.50 1.23 14.89
C LEU A 116 8.37 1.57 16.37
N LYS A 117 8.23 0.58 17.26
CA LYS A 117 8.26 0.81 18.72
C LYS A 117 9.61 1.29 19.22
N LYS A 118 10.73 0.86 18.61
CA LYS A 118 12.08 1.36 18.96
C LYS A 118 12.27 2.82 18.55
N ILE A 119 11.74 3.19 17.39
CA ILE A 119 11.81 4.57 16.85
C ILE A 119 10.86 5.50 17.61
N PHE A 120 9.62 5.08 17.85
CA PHE A 120 8.56 5.88 18.45
C PHE A 120 8.15 5.36 19.84
N LYS A 121 9.11 5.33 20.78
CA LYS A 121 8.94 4.70 22.11
C LYS A 121 7.74 5.18 22.93
N THR A 122 7.40 6.47 22.83
CA THR A 122 6.37 7.12 23.65
C THR A 122 5.06 7.38 22.91
N LYS A 123 4.99 7.08 21.60
CA LYS A 123 3.83 7.41 20.77
C LYS A 123 3.10 6.16 20.34
N LYS A 124 1.76 6.24 20.25
CA LYS A 124 0.95 5.18 19.64
C LYS A 124 1.22 5.12 18.15
N VAL A 125 1.68 3.97 17.65
CA VAL A 125 1.95 3.77 16.22
C VAL A 125 0.71 3.17 15.54
N LYS A 126 0.19 3.85 14.53
CA LYS A 126 -0.81 3.32 13.58
C LYS A 126 -0.10 3.03 12.25
N ILE A 127 -0.22 1.80 11.76
CA ILE A 127 0.34 1.38 10.48
C ILE A 127 -0.77 1.46 9.42
N THR A 128 -0.44 2.07 8.29
CA THR A 128 -1.31 2.24 7.12
C THR A 128 -0.61 1.74 5.87
N TYR A 129 -1.39 1.50 4.81
CA TYR A 129 -0.85 1.19 3.49
C TYR A 129 -0.63 2.48 2.70
#